data_AF-L8WCG8-F1
#
_entry.id   AF-L8WCG8-F1
#
_cell.length_a   1.000
_cell.length_b   1.000
_cell.length_c   1.000
_cell.angle_alpha   90.00
_cell.angle_beta   90.00
_cell.angle_gamma   90.00
#
_symmetry.space_group_name_H-M   'P 1'
#
loop_
_entity.id
_entity.type
_entity.pdbx_description
1 polymer ?
#
loop_
_entity_poly.entity_id
_entity_poly.type
_entity_poly.pdbx_seq_one_letter_code
_entity_poly.pdbx_strand_id
1 'polypeptide(L)' 'MPSLSIVRATNLVSVPNYQPTALFVGGTSGIGQAIAEALVQATSGKSHIILCGLRAMRCYTHVKRTKHYIVAR' A
#
# COMPACT_ATOMS: atom_id res chain seq x y z
N MET A 1 5.45 -23.80 16.29
CA MET A 1 4.78 -22.64 15.67
C MET A 1 4.68 -21.55 16.72
N PRO A 2 5.12 -20.31 16.47
CA PRO A 2 5.01 -19.22 17.43
C PRO A 2 3.54 -18.88 17.72
N SER A 3 3.25 -18.35 18.91
CA SER A 3 1.90 -17.89 19.24
C SER A 3 1.51 -16.65 18.44
N LEU A 4 0.20 -16.48 18.23
CA LEU A 4 -0.36 -15.36 17.47
C LEU A 4 0.00 -13.99 18.08
N SER A 5 0.16 -13.94 19.41
CA SER A 5 0.60 -12.75 20.13
C SER A 5 2.04 -12.36 19.78
N ILE A 6 2.95 -13.33 19.70
CA ILE A 6 4.36 -13.09 19.34
C ILE A 6 4.45 -12.56 17.90
N VAL A 7 3.75 -13.18 16.95
CA VAL A 7 3.77 -12.77 15.52
C VAL A 7 3.23 -11.36 15.33
N ARG A 8 2.16 -10.99 16.06
CA ARG A 8 1.63 -9.61 16.01
C ARG A 8 2.63 -8.61 16.58
N ALA A 9 3.29 -8.94 17.69
CA ALA A 9 4.30 -8.07 18.30
C ALA A 9 5.49 -7.83 17.35
N THR A 10 6.01 -8.86 16.68
CA THR A 10 7.11 -8.69 15.72
C THR A 10 6.72 -7.88 14.47
N ASN A 11 5.51 -8.09 13.93
CA ASN A 11 5.02 -7.33 12.76
C ASN A 11 4.81 -5.84 13.06
N LEU A 12 4.47 -5.49 14.31
CA LEU A 12 4.35 -4.10 14.74
C LEU A 12 5.71 -3.40 14.87
N VAL A 13 6.77 -4.15 15.18
CA VAL A 13 8.14 -3.63 15.29
C VAL A 13 8.79 -3.44 13.92
N SER A 14 8.37 -4.21 12.90
CA SER A 14 8.96 -4.17 11.56
C SER A 14 8.52 -2.98 10.69
N VAL A 15 8.17 -1.84 11.29
CA VAL A 15 7.85 -0.63 10.53
C VAL A 15 9.16 0.00 10.04
N PRO A 16 9.40 0.13 8.72
CA PRO A 16 10.61 0.77 8.22
C PRO A 16 10.70 2.22 8.69
N ASN A 17 11.88 2.64 9.16
CA ASN A 17 12.15 4.02 9.59
C ASN A 17 12.23 5.02 8.41
N TYR A 18 12.26 4.51 7.18
CA TYR A 18 12.23 5.31 5.95
C TYR A 18 10.81 5.34 5.37
N GLN A 19 10.54 6.28 4.45
CA GLN A 19 9.29 6.29 3.69
C GLN A 19 9.39 5.30 2.52
N PRO A 20 8.74 4.11 2.57
CA PRO A 20 8.84 3.13 1.50
C PRO A 20 8.17 3.64 0.22
N THR A 21 8.79 3.34 -0.92
CA THR A 21 8.21 3.57 -2.25
C THR A 21 7.83 2.22 -2.87
N ALA A 22 6.57 2.08 -3.30
CA ALA A 22 6.05 0.85 -3.90
C ALA A 22 5.42 1.13 -5.28
N LEU A 23 5.71 0.26 -6.25
CA LEU A 23 5.09 0.27 -7.58
C LEU A 23 4.20 -0.96 -7.73
N PHE A 24 2.90 -0.74 -7.97
CA PHE A 24 1.94 -1.81 -8.25
C PHE A 24 1.53 -1.78 -9.72
N VAL A 25 1.98 -2.78 -10.48
CA VAL A 25 1.52 -3.04 -11.85
C VAL A 25 0.20 -3.81 -11.78
N GLY A 26 -0.86 -3.26 -12.37
CA GLY A 26 -2.23 -3.74 -12.16
C GLY A 26 -2.86 -3.27 -10.84
N GLY A 27 -2.30 -2.24 -10.21
CA GLY A 27 -2.75 -1.71 -8.92
C GLY A 27 -4.11 -1.02 -8.92
N THR A 28 -4.74 -0.86 -10.09
CA THR A 28 -5.98 -0.07 -10.27
C THR A 28 -7.27 -0.80 -9.88
N SER A 29 -7.19 -2.09 -9.53
CA SER A 29 -8.35 -2.90 -9.11
C SER A 29 -7.95 -4.19 -8.41
N GLY A 30 -8.91 -4.81 -7.70
CA GLY A 30 -8.75 -6.17 -7.15
C GLY A 30 -7.63 -6.26 -6.14
N ILE A 31 -6.78 -7.29 -6.28
CA ILE A 31 -5.69 -7.58 -5.34
C ILE A 31 -4.67 -6.44 -5.30
N GLY A 32 -4.30 -5.87 -6.46
CA GLY A 32 -3.32 -4.78 -6.52
C GLY A 32 -3.77 -3.54 -5.74
N GLN A 33 -5.07 -3.23 -5.81
CA GLN A 33 -5.67 -2.14 -5.02
C GLN A 33 -5.66 -2.48 -3.52
N ALA A 34 -6.09 -3.69 -3.15
CA ALA A 34 -6.13 -4.12 -1.76
C ALA A 34 -4.74 -4.10 -1.10
N ILE A 35 -3.70 -4.49 -1.83
CA ILE A 35 -2.31 -4.44 -1.33
C ILE A 35 -1.85 -2.99 -1.16
N ALA A 36 -2.15 -2.10 -2.11
CA ALA A 36 -1.82 -0.69 -1.98
C ALA A 36 -2.48 -0.06 -0.75
N GLU A 37 -3.75 -0.37 -0.49
CA GLU A 37 -4.47 0.09 0.71
C GLU A 37 -3.88 -0.50 2.00
N ALA A 38 -3.57 -1.79 2.01
CA ALA A 38 -2.93 -2.44 3.16
C ALA A 38 -1.55 -1.83 3.47
N LEU A 39 -0.78 -1.48 2.45
CA LEU A 39 0.51 -0.81 2.61
C LEU A 39 0.35 0.57 3.26
N VAL A 40 -0.62 1.37 2.82
CA VAL A 40 -0.91 2.68 3.44
C VAL A 40 -1.34 2.53 4.89
N GLN A 41 -2.16 1.52 5.21
CA GLN A 41 -2.57 1.23 6.58
C GLN A 41 -1.38 0.80 7.45
N ALA A 42 -0.53 -0.09 6.95
CA ALA A 42 0.64 -0.57 7.67
C ALA A 42 1.67 0.54 7.93
N THR A 43 1.84 1.46 6.97
CA THR A 43 2.79 2.58 7.09
C THR A 43 2.15 3.86 7.65
N SER A 44 0.91 3.79 8.15
CA SER A 44 0.17 4.96 8.68
C SER A 44 0.15 6.16 7.72
N GLY A 45 0.11 5.92 6.42
CA GLY A 45 0.14 6.97 5.39
C GLY A 45 1.51 7.61 5.13
N LYS A 46 2.61 7.02 5.58
CA LYS A 46 3.97 7.49 5.27
C LYS A 46 4.63 6.68 4.15
N SER A 47 3.92 6.42 3.06
CA SER A 47 4.41 5.66 1.91
C SER A 47 4.17 6.39 0.59
N HIS A 48 5.12 6.23 -0.33
CA HIS A 48 4.96 6.66 -1.72
C HIS A 48 4.46 5.48 -2.54
N ILE A 49 3.29 5.61 -3.17
CA ILE A 49 2.74 4.52 -3.97
C ILE A 49 2.50 5.00 -5.39
N ILE A 50 3.07 4.26 -6.33
CA ILE A 50 2.87 4.42 -7.76
C ILE A 50 1.95 3.28 -8.21
N LEU A 51 0.80 3.64 -8.79
CA LEU A 51 -0.15 2.69 -9.34
C LEU A 51 -0.05 2.74 -10.87
N CYS A 52 0.19 1.59 -11.49
CA CYS A 52 0.23 1.47 -12.94
C CYS A 52 -0.93 0.59 -13.42
N GLY A 53 -1.72 1.08 -14.36
CA GLY A 53 -2.82 0.31 -14.94
C GLY A 53 -3.59 1.05 -16.01
N LEU A 54 -4.42 0.33 -16.78
CA LEU A 54 -5.18 0.90 -17.89
C LEU A 54 -6.30 1.87 -17.47
N ARG A 55 -6.71 1.87 -16.19
CA ARG A 55 -7.89 2.64 -15.73
C ARG A 55 -7.54 3.54 -14.56
N ALA A 56 -7.13 4.78 -14.85
CA ALA A 56 -6.71 5.76 -13.86
C ALA A 56 -7.80 6.14 -12.84
N MET A 57 -9.04 6.30 -13.31
CA MET A 57 -10.12 6.94 -12.55
C MET A 57 -10.67 6.06 -11.41
N ARG A 58 -10.47 4.74 -11.49
CA ARG A 58 -11.11 3.75 -10.59
C ARG A 58 -10.43 3.65 -9.22
N CYS A 59 -9.16 4.06 -9.11
CA CYS A 59 -8.39 3.98 -7.87
C CYS A 59 -8.49 5.24 -6.98
N TYR A 60 -9.20 6.28 -7.43
CA TYR A 60 -9.11 7.62 -6.84
C TYR A 60 -9.85 7.79 -5.50
N THR A 61 -10.71 6.84 -5.11
CA THR A 61 -11.64 7.03 -4.00
C THR A 61 -11.14 6.57 -2.63
N HIS A 62 -10.19 5.62 -2.55
CA HIS A 62 -9.84 4.98 -1.27
C HIS A 62 -8.49 5.39 -0.67
N VAL A 63 -7.55 5.91 -1.45
CA VAL A 63 -6.19 6.23 -0.96
C VAL A 63 -5.96 7.74 -0.92
N LYS A 64 -6.68 8.45 -0.04
CA LYS A 64 -6.60 9.92 0.08
C LYS A 64 -5.50 10.44 1.02
N ARG A 65 -4.77 9.55 1.72
CA ARG A 65 -3.84 9.94 2.81
C ARG A 65 -2.37 10.03 2.40
N THR A 66 -2.03 9.72 1.14
CA THR A 66 -0.63 9.54 0.70
C THR A 66 -0.41 10.21 -0.66
N LYS A 67 0.84 10.61 -0.94
CA LYS A 67 1.20 11.15 -2.26
C LYS A 67 1.24 9.97 -3.25
N HIS A 68 0.25 9.90 -4.13
CA HIS A 68 0.15 8.86 -5.15
C HIS A 68 0.35 9.39 -6.56
N TYR A 69 1.06 8.62 -7.36
CA TYR A 69 1.17 8.84 -8.80
C TYR A 69 0.47 7.69 -9.51
N ILE A 70 -0.54 8.03 -10.32
CA ILE A 70 -1.25 7.05 -11.15
C ILE A 70 -0.70 7.19 -12.56
N VAL A 71 0.01 6.17 -13.03
CA VAL A 71 0.45 6.07 -14.41
C VAL A 71 -0.59 5.23 -15.14
N ALA A 72 -1.42 5.90 -15.94
CA ALA A 72 -2.37 5.24 -16.82
C ALA A 72 -2.02 5.53 -18.27
N ARG A 73 -2.25 4.52 -19.12
CA ARG A 73 -2.10 4.60 -20.57
C ARG A 73 -3.46 4.78 -21.21
#